data_AF-A0A839T493-F1
#
_entry.id   AF-A0A839T493-F1
#
_cell.length_a   1.000
_cell.length_b   1.000
_cell.length_c   1.000
_cell.angle_alpha   90.00
_cell.angle_beta   90.00
_cell.angle_gamma   90.00
#
_symmetry.space_group_name_H-M   'P 1'
#
loop_
_entity.id
_entity.type
_entity.pdbx_description
1 polymer ?
#
loop_
_entity_poly.entity_id
_entity_poly.type
_entity_poly.pdbx_seq_one_letter_code
_entity_poly.pdbx_strand_id
1 'polypeptide(L)'
;MDDIQRFLAHAIQLEHESARRYEELTAAMLTQGDAKVAEFFKQMAHFSRLHLKEAMERGGFHDLPNLAPEEYDWPEGTSPEAAAWAGVDGFMDVPGAMALALDGEQRSHDYYRTIAETANDPDVKSMAAEFAEEEADHVAQLQVWQADIAKR
;
A
#
# COMPACT_ATOMS: atom_id res chain seq x y z
N MET A 1 12.33 -5.57 -13.17
CA MET A 1 11.25 -6.58 -13.09
C MET A 1 10.59 -6.62 -14.46
N ASP A 2 10.78 -7.69 -15.24
CA ASP A 2 10.42 -7.75 -16.68
C ASP A 2 9.45 -8.89 -17.03
N ASP A 3 8.70 -9.35 -16.03
CA ASP A 3 7.70 -10.40 -16.20
C ASP A 3 6.40 -9.95 -15.54
N ILE A 4 5.33 -9.89 -16.32
CA ILE A 4 4.03 -9.37 -15.87
C ILE A 4 3.42 -10.22 -14.75
N GLN A 5 3.65 -11.52 -14.74
CA GLN A 5 3.15 -12.42 -13.70
C GLN A 5 3.88 -12.17 -12.38
N ARG A 6 5.20 -11.96 -12.42
CA ARG A 6 5.97 -11.53 -11.25
C ARG A 6 5.56 -10.16 -10.76
N PHE A 7 5.36 -9.18 -11.66
CA PHE A 7 4.87 -7.86 -11.29
C PHE A 7 3.53 -7.93 -10.56
N LEU A 8 2.57 -8.64 -11.15
CA LEU A 8 1.25 -8.81 -10.57
C LEU A 8 1.32 -9.56 -9.23
N ALA A 9 2.21 -10.53 -9.08
CA ALA A 9 2.39 -11.21 -7.80
C ALA A 9 2.92 -10.29 -6.69
N HIS A 10 3.85 -9.38 -7.01
CA HIS A 10 4.32 -8.38 -6.05
C HIS A 10 3.24 -7.35 -5.73
N ALA A 11 2.49 -6.88 -6.72
CA ALA A 11 1.38 -5.96 -6.52
C ALA A 11 0.28 -6.58 -5.65
N ILE A 12 -0.10 -7.83 -5.91
CA ILE A 12 -1.06 -8.58 -5.09
C ILE A 12 -0.61 -8.67 -3.63
N GLN A 13 0.67 -8.98 -3.39
CA GLN A 13 1.18 -9.05 -2.02
C GLN A 13 1.15 -7.69 -1.32
N LEU A 14 1.57 -6.62 -2.02
CA LEU A 14 1.57 -5.26 -1.49
C LEU A 14 0.15 -4.81 -1.13
N GLU A 15 -0.81 -5.00 -2.03
CA GLU A 15 -2.20 -4.60 -1.84
C GLU A 15 -2.90 -5.39 -0.73
N HIS A 16 -2.60 -6.69 -0.63
CA HIS A 16 -3.09 -7.52 0.46
C HIS A 16 -2.57 -7.05 1.83
N GLU A 17 -1.28 -6.69 1.91
CA GLU A 17 -0.68 -6.17 3.14
C GLU A 17 -1.20 -4.79 3.51
N SER A 18 -1.33 -3.89 2.52
CA SER A 18 -1.88 -2.54 2.69
C SER A 18 -3.31 -2.58 3.21
N ALA A 19 -4.18 -3.41 2.60
CA ALA A 19 -5.56 -3.61 3.05
C ALA A 19 -5.64 -4.03 4.52
N ARG A 20 -4.83 -5.01 4.93
CA ARG A 20 -4.81 -5.50 6.32
C ARG A 20 -4.39 -4.41 7.30
N ARG A 21 -3.43 -3.56 6.92
CA ARG A 21 -2.89 -2.54 7.82
C ARG A 21 -3.77 -1.34 7.96
N TYR A 22 -4.42 -0.93 6.88
CA TYR A 22 -5.46 0.07 6.98
C TYR A 22 -6.62 -0.40 7.86
N GLU A 23 -6.94 -1.69 7.90
CA GLU A 23 -7.90 -2.26 8.86
C GLU A 23 -7.38 -2.18 10.31
N GLU A 24 -6.09 -2.45 10.54
CA GLU A 24 -5.46 -2.31 11.85
C GLU A 24 -5.46 -0.85 12.33
N LEU A 25 -5.12 0.10 11.45
CA LEU A 25 -5.21 1.52 11.77
C LEU A 25 -6.64 1.97 12.02
N THR A 26 -7.60 1.49 11.22
CA THR A 26 -9.02 1.76 11.45
C THR A 26 -9.41 1.35 12.87
N ALA A 27 -9.02 0.14 13.29
CA ALA A 27 -9.30 -0.36 14.63
C ALA A 27 -8.61 0.51 15.71
N ALA A 28 -7.34 0.87 15.52
CA ALA A 28 -6.60 1.73 16.44
C ALA A 28 -7.26 3.10 16.60
N MET A 29 -7.68 3.74 15.50
CA MET A 29 -8.33 5.06 15.54
C MET A 29 -9.72 5.00 16.20
N LEU A 30 -10.47 3.92 16.03
CA LEU A 30 -11.71 3.70 16.76
C LEU A 30 -11.48 3.57 18.27
N THR A 31 -10.41 2.88 18.69
CA THR A 31 -10.02 2.79 20.11
C THR A 31 -9.63 4.15 20.69
N GLN A 32 -8.95 5.00 19.90
CA GLN A 32 -8.61 6.37 20.29
C GLN A 32 -9.81 7.34 20.25
N GLY A 33 -10.94 6.93 19.68
CA GLY A 33 -12.16 7.74 19.55
C GLY A 33 -12.16 8.72 18.36
N ASP A 34 -11.19 8.63 17.44
CA ASP A 34 -11.17 9.45 16.22
C ASP A 34 -11.87 8.73 15.07
N ALA A 35 -13.20 8.70 15.13
CA ALA A 35 -14.05 8.07 14.13
C ALA A 35 -13.87 8.66 12.72
N LYS A 36 -13.43 9.92 12.63
CA LYS A 36 -13.23 10.60 11.34
C LYS A 36 -11.98 10.07 10.64
N VAL A 37 -10.87 9.89 11.35
CA VAL A 37 -9.65 9.27 10.79
C VAL A 37 -9.85 7.77 10.58
N ALA A 38 -10.60 7.09 11.45
CA ALA A 38 -10.95 5.69 11.26
C ALA A 38 -11.71 5.44 9.94
N GLU A 39 -12.70 6.27 9.61
CA GLU A 39 -13.45 6.12 8.36
C GLU A 39 -12.59 6.40 7.13
N PHE A 40 -11.62 7.31 7.24
CA PHE A 40 -10.63 7.54 6.19
C PHE A 40 -9.76 6.30 5.96
N PHE A 41 -9.15 5.71 6.99
CA PHE A 41 -8.35 4.49 6.82
C PHE A 41 -9.19 3.31 6.32
N LYS A 42 -10.45 3.23 6.70
CA LYS A 42 -11.37 2.22 6.16
C LYS A 42 -11.61 2.40 4.66
N GLN A 43 -11.65 3.63 4.16
CA GLN A 43 -11.72 3.90 2.72
C GLN A 43 -10.44 3.47 2.01
N MET A 44 -9.27 3.75 2.60
CA MET A 44 -7.98 3.28 2.07
C MET A 44 -7.93 1.75 1.98
N ALA A 45 -8.33 1.03 3.05
CA ALA A 45 -8.43 -0.43 3.03
C ALA A 45 -9.35 -0.95 1.91
N HIS A 46 -10.43 -0.22 1.61
CA HIS A 46 -11.34 -0.58 0.53
C HIS A 46 -10.70 -0.43 -0.85
N PHE A 47 -9.95 0.65 -1.08
CA PHE A 47 -9.21 0.86 -2.33
C PHE A 47 -8.16 -0.24 -2.54
N SER A 48 -7.36 -0.56 -1.52
CA SER A 48 -6.36 -1.64 -1.63
C SER A 48 -7.00 -3.00 -1.95
N ARG A 49 -8.19 -3.28 -1.39
CA ARG A 49 -8.94 -4.51 -1.73
C ARG A 49 -9.45 -4.51 -3.18
N LEU A 50 -9.79 -3.35 -3.73
CA LEU A 50 -10.21 -3.22 -5.12
C LEU A 50 -9.02 -3.44 -6.06
N HIS A 51 -7.87 -2.84 -5.76
CA HIS A 51 -6.63 -3.02 -6.52
C HIS A 51 -6.13 -4.46 -6.47
N LEU A 52 -6.15 -5.08 -5.27
CA LEU A 52 -5.86 -6.50 -5.10
C LEU A 52 -6.71 -7.35 -6.06
N LYS A 53 -8.02 -7.12 -6.07
CA LYS A 53 -8.94 -7.86 -6.93
C LYS A 53 -8.61 -7.65 -8.40
N GLU A 54 -8.36 -6.41 -8.80
CA GLU A 54 -8.03 -6.08 -10.19
C GLU A 54 -6.71 -6.74 -10.64
N ALA A 55 -5.67 -6.69 -9.80
CA ALA A 55 -4.39 -7.34 -10.06
C ALA A 55 -4.53 -8.87 -10.17
N MET A 56 -5.35 -9.50 -9.31
CA MET A 56 -5.66 -10.92 -9.39
C MET A 56 -6.41 -11.27 -10.70
N GLU A 57 -7.43 -10.48 -11.07
CA GLU A 57 -8.22 -10.68 -12.30
C GLU A 57 -7.34 -10.53 -13.55
N ARG A 58 -6.49 -9.50 -13.60
CA ARG A 58 -5.56 -9.26 -14.72
C ARG A 58 -4.47 -10.33 -14.81
N GLY A 59 -4.00 -10.85 -13.67
CA GLY A 59 -2.98 -11.90 -13.63
C GLY A 59 -3.52 -13.31 -13.86
N GLY A 60 -4.84 -13.50 -13.85
CA GLY A 60 -5.46 -14.82 -13.88
C GLY A 60 -5.25 -15.62 -12.60
N PHE A 61 -4.96 -14.94 -11.48
CA PHE A 61 -4.77 -15.58 -10.19
C PHE A 61 -6.13 -15.87 -9.54
N HIS A 62 -6.36 -17.15 -9.21
CA HIS A 62 -7.57 -17.59 -8.49
C HIS A 62 -7.37 -17.60 -6.97
N ASP A 63 -6.14 -17.76 -6.53
CA ASP A 63 -5.69 -17.71 -5.14
C ASP A 63 -4.51 -16.72 -5.02
N LEU A 64 -4.21 -16.25 -3.81
CA LEU A 64 -3.02 -15.41 -3.58
C LEU A 64 -1.77 -16.14 -4.11
N PRO A 65 -0.88 -15.44 -4.84
CA PRO A 65 0.38 -15.99 -5.31
C PRO A 65 1.16 -16.59 -4.14
N ASN A 66 1.38 -17.89 -4.17
CA ASN A 66 2.18 -18.60 -3.17
C ASN A 66 3.66 -18.49 -3.51
N LEU A 67 4.19 -17.27 -3.50
CA LEU A 67 5.63 -17.02 -3.54
C LEU A 67 6.18 -17.09 -2.11
N ALA A 68 7.29 -17.79 -1.91
CA ALA A 68 7.99 -17.73 -0.65
C ALA A 68 8.48 -16.28 -0.41
N PRO A 69 8.62 -15.81 0.85
CA PRO A 69 9.15 -14.48 1.15
C PRO A 69 10.49 -14.16 0.46
N GLU A 70 11.29 -15.20 0.22
CA GLU A 70 12.60 -15.16 -0.45
C GLU A 70 12.51 -15.04 -1.99
N GLU A 71 11.34 -15.31 -2.57
CA GLU A 71 11.08 -15.20 -4.02
C GLU A 71 10.58 -13.81 -4.42
N TYR A 72 10.31 -12.94 -3.46
CA TYR A 72 10.03 -11.53 -3.70
C TYR A 72 11.32 -10.73 -3.77
N ASP A 73 11.54 -10.03 -4.88
CA ASP A 73 12.70 -9.14 -5.12
C ASP A 73 12.45 -7.77 -4.47
N TRP A 74 12.33 -7.74 -3.15
CA TRP A 74 12.17 -6.49 -2.41
C TRP A 74 13.51 -5.76 -2.27
N PRO A 75 13.57 -4.41 -2.47
CA PRO A 75 14.81 -3.64 -2.40
C PRO A 75 15.59 -3.80 -1.07
N GLU A 76 14.88 -4.01 0.05
CA GLU A 76 15.45 -4.14 1.40
C GLU A 76 15.29 -5.55 2.00
N GLY A 77 14.92 -6.55 1.19
CA GLY A 77 14.69 -7.93 1.67
C GLY A 77 13.41 -8.13 2.49
N THR A 78 12.56 -7.10 2.60
CA THR A 78 11.22 -7.17 3.17
C THR A 78 10.32 -6.23 2.38
N SER A 79 9.01 -6.50 2.32
CA SER A 79 8.09 -5.63 1.58
C SER A 79 8.16 -4.21 2.13
N PRO A 80 8.00 -3.17 1.28
CA PRO A 80 8.08 -1.78 1.73
C PRO A 80 7.08 -1.49 2.86
N GLU A 81 5.93 -2.13 2.68
CA GLU A 81 4.93 -2.39 3.67
C GLU A 81 5.54 -3.06 4.95
N ALA A 82 6.02 -4.30 4.96
CA ALA A 82 6.43 -4.95 6.22
C ALA A 82 7.53 -4.19 7.01
N ALA A 83 8.39 -3.45 6.32
CA ALA A 83 9.40 -2.59 6.94
C ALA A 83 8.81 -1.34 7.62
N ALA A 84 7.88 -0.64 6.97
CA ALA A 84 7.31 0.59 7.53
C ALA A 84 6.52 0.28 8.82
N TRP A 85 5.88 -0.88 8.90
CA TRP A 85 4.85 -1.17 9.90
C TRP A 85 5.31 -2.05 11.07
N ALA A 86 6.62 -2.30 11.20
CA ALA A 86 7.21 -3.06 12.32
C ALA A 86 7.04 -2.39 13.71
N GLY A 87 6.47 -1.19 13.77
CA GLY A 87 6.24 -0.40 14.98
C GLY A 87 4.77 -0.12 15.33
N VAL A 88 3.79 -0.77 14.70
CA VAL A 88 2.38 -0.64 15.10
C VAL A 88 2.17 -1.36 16.44
N ASP A 89 1.91 -0.59 17.49
CA ASP A 89 1.32 -1.11 18.73
C ASP A 89 -0.09 -0.53 18.95
N GLY A 90 -0.88 -1.18 19.81
CA GLY A 90 -2.27 -0.81 20.07
C GLY A 90 -2.46 0.56 20.75
N PHE A 91 -1.39 1.31 21.01
CA PHE A 91 -1.41 2.65 21.60
C PHE A 91 -1.01 3.74 20.60
N MET A 92 -0.91 3.42 19.32
CA MET A 92 -0.60 4.39 18.26
C MET A 92 -1.59 5.57 18.29
N ASP A 93 -1.03 6.78 18.37
CA ASP A 93 -1.79 8.01 18.32
C ASP A 93 -2.15 8.41 16.88
N VAL A 94 -3.09 9.34 16.73
CA VAL A 94 -3.58 9.77 15.41
C VAL A 94 -2.44 10.30 14.52
N PRO A 95 -1.53 11.17 14.99
CA PRO A 95 -0.41 11.65 14.18
C PRO A 95 0.55 10.53 13.76
N GLY A 96 0.85 9.58 14.66
CA GLY A 96 1.69 8.42 14.37
C GLY A 96 1.08 7.50 13.32
N ALA A 97 -0.23 7.22 13.42
CA ALA A 97 -0.96 6.42 12.44
C ALA A 97 -0.94 7.06 11.04
N MET A 98 -1.14 8.38 10.96
CA MET A 98 -1.08 9.12 9.70
C MET A 98 0.33 9.15 9.10
N ALA A 99 1.35 9.36 9.93
CA ALA A 99 2.74 9.35 9.46
C ALA A 99 3.15 7.97 8.94
N LEU A 100 2.67 6.90 9.60
CA LEU A 100 2.93 5.54 9.19
C LEU A 100 2.24 5.19 7.86
N ALA A 101 0.96 5.55 7.71
CA ALA A 101 0.26 5.39 6.44
C ALA A 101 0.96 6.15 5.30
N LEU A 102 1.39 7.39 5.56
CA LEU A 102 2.12 8.21 4.58
C LEU A 102 3.46 7.58 4.17
N ASP A 103 4.22 7.03 5.11
CA ASP A 103 5.47 6.32 4.80
C ASP A 103 5.21 5.07 3.96
N GLY A 104 4.16 4.30 4.26
CA GLY A 104 3.72 3.15 3.46
C GLY A 104 3.45 3.55 2.00
N GLU A 105 2.55 4.52 1.78
CA GLU A 105 2.19 4.93 0.41
C GLU A 105 3.35 5.57 -0.35
N GLN A 106 4.21 6.33 0.32
CA GLN A 106 5.39 6.90 -0.33
C GLN A 106 6.33 5.81 -0.85
N ARG A 107 6.50 4.72 -0.08
CA ARG A 107 7.33 3.60 -0.49
C ARG A 107 6.68 2.78 -1.61
N SER A 108 5.36 2.58 -1.56
CA SER A 108 4.58 1.95 -2.64
C SER A 108 4.70 2.74 -3.94
N HIS A 109 4.49 4.06 -3.87
CA HIS A 109 4.71 4.98 -4.98
C HIS A 109 6.12 4.85 -5.58
N ASP A 110 7.15 4.91 -4.75
CA ASP A 110 8.54 4.85 -5.21
C ASP A 110 8.90 3.50 -5.83
N TYR A 111 8.33 2.41 -5.30
CA TYR A 111 8.46 1.08 -5.85
C TYR A 111 7.85 0.99 -7.26
N TYR A 112 6.59 1.40 -7.43
CA TYR A 112 5.92 1.37 -8.72
C TYR A 112 6.57 2.31 -9.75
N ARG A 113 6.94 3.52 -9.34
CA ARG A 113 7.68 4.46 -10.19
C ARG A 113 8.99 3.87 -10.68
N THR A 114 9.76 3.22 -9.79
CA THR A 114 11.02 2.56 -10.16
C THR A 114 10.78 1.45 -11.19
N ILE A 115 9.72 0.66 -11.05
CA ILE A 115 9.37 -0.38 -12.03
C ILE A 115 8.97 0.23 -13.37
N ALA A 116 8.13 1.27 -13.37
CA ALA A 116 7.72 1.97 -14.59
C ALA A 116 8.92 2.53 -15.37
N GLU A 117 9.94 3.04 -14.66
CA GLU A 117 11.17 3.59 -15.25
C GLU A 117 12.13 2.51 -15.78
N THR A 118 12.20 1.35 -15.10
CA THR A 118 13.26 0.35 -15.34
C THR A 118 12.82 -0.89 -16.10
N ALA A 119 11.52 -1.20 -16.15
CA ALA A 119 11.01 -2.35 -16.88
C ALA A 119 11.36 -2.25 -18.38
N ASN A 120 11.27 -3.37 -19.10
CA ASN A 120 11.38 -3.45 -20.55
C ASN A 120 10.05 -3.84 -21.19
N ASP A 121 9.24 -4.61 -20.46
CA ASP A 121 7.90 -5.02 -20.88
C ASP A 121 6.93 -3.82 -20.87
N PRO A 122 6.28 -3.50 -22.01
CA PRO A 122 5.39 -2.35 -22.10
C PRO A 122 4.12 -2.47 -21.23
N ASP A 123 3.62 -3.68 -20.98
CA ASP A 123 2.44 -3.91 -20.15
C ASP A 123 2.80 -3.68 -18.67
N VAL A 124 3.97 -4.16 -18.24
CA VAL A 124 4.50 -3.88 -16.89
C VAL A 124 4.73 -2.39 -16.70
N LYS A 125 5.27 -1.69 -17.71
CA LYS A 125 5.47 -0.24 -17.64
C LYS A 125 4.18 0.54 -17.46
N SER A 126 3.18 0.24 -18.31
CA SER A 126 1.89 0.93 -18.25
C SER A 126 1.27 0.76 -16.87
N MET A 127 1.23 -0.48 -16.39
CA MET A 127 0.56 -0.80 -15.14
C MET A 127 1.29 -0.24 -13.92
N ALA A 128 2.62 -0.30 -13.91
CA ALA A 128 3.41 0.31 -12.85
C ALA A 128 3.29 1.84 -12.86
N ALA A 129 3.10 2.47 -14.02
CA ALA A 129 2.82 3.91 -14.10
C ALA A 129 1.43 4.26 -13.56
N GLU A 130 0.39 3.49 -13.93
CA GLU A 130 -0.97 3.64 -13.40
C GLU A 130 -0.97 3.54 -11.86
N PHE A 131 -0.33 2.52 -11.31
CA PHE A 131 -0.25 2.32 -9.86
C PHE A 131 0.56 3.43 -9.18
N ALA A 132 1.66 3.89 -9.79
CA ALA A 132 2.41 5.03 -9.25
C ALA A 132 1.56 6.31 -9.22
N GLU A 133 0.73 6.57 -10.23
CA GLU A 133 -0.16 7.73 -10.22
C GLU A 133 -1.22 7.63 -9.12
N GLU A 134 -1.81 6.45 -8.91
CA GLU A 134 -2.78 6.21 -7.83
C GLU A 134 -2.17 6.37 -6.44
N GLU A 135 -0.96 5.85 -6.21
CA GLU A 135 -0.29 6.03 -4.93
C GLU A 135 0.13 7.48 -4.68
N ALA A 136 0.42 8.25 -5.73
CA ALA A 136 0.65 9.68 -5.59
C ALA A 136 -0.60 10.42 -5.08
N ASP A 137 -1.78 10.02 -5.56
CA ASP A 137 -3.06 10.55 -5.08
C ASP A 137 -3.33 10.17 -3.62
N HIS A 138 -2.98 8.94 -3.20
CA HIS A 138 -3.06 8.51 -1.81
C HIS A 138 -2.14 9.32 -0.89
N VAL A 139 -0.86 9.49 -1.29
CA VAL A 139 0.11 10.34 -0.60
C VAL A 139 -0.42 11.76 -0.43
N ALA A 140 -0.96 12.36 -1.50
CA ALA A 140 -1.51 13.71 -1.45
C ALA A 140 -2.71 13.82 -0.49
N GLN A 141 -3.61 12.84 -0.51
CA GLN A 141 -4.74 12.78 0.42
C GLN A 141 -4.27 12.68 1.88
N LEU A 142 -3.30 11.80 2.16
CA LEU A 142 -2.71 11.63 3.49
C LEU A 142 -2.05 12.92 4.00
N GLN A 143 -1.33 13.63 3.15
CA GLN A 143 -0.71 14.92 3.50
C GLN A 143 -1.75 15.99 3.85
N VAL A 144 -2.85 16.06 3.11
CA VAL A 144 -3.97 16.98 3.42
C VAL A 144 -4.56 16.65 4.79
N TRP A 145 -4.80 15.36 5.06
CA TRP A 145 -5.30 14.91 6.36
C TRP A 145 -4.33 15.22 7.51
N GLN A 146 -3.03 14.99 7.31
CA GLN A 146 -2.00 15.28 8.31
C GLN A 146 -1.97 16.77 8.64
N ALA A 147 -2.06 17.64 7.63
CA ALA A 147 -2.13 19.08 7.82
C ALA A 147 -3.41 19.52 8.54
N ASP A 148 -4.54 18.87 8.29
CA ASP A 148 -5.81 19.15 8.96
C ASP A 148 -5.84 18.67 10.42
N ILE A 149 -5.20 17.56 10.72
CA ILE A 149 -5.04 17.05 12.09
C ILE A 149 -4.13 17.98 12.90
N ALA A 150 -3.04 18.47 12.31
CA ALA A 150 -2.10 19.39 12.98
C ALA A 150 -2.71 20.75 13.39
N LYS A 151 -3.90 21.10 12.85
CA LYS A 151 -4.64 22.33 13.19
C LYS A 151 -5.64 22.15 14.33
N ARG A 152 -5.93 20.91 14.74
CA ARG A 152 -6.89 20.59 15.81
C ARG A 152 -6.26 20.80 17.19
#